data_AF-A0A931RZ35-F1
#
_entry.id   AF-A0A931RZ35-F1
#
_cell.length_a   1.000
_cell.length_b   1.000
_cell.length_c   1.000
_cell.angle_alpha   90.00
_cell.angle_beta   90.00
_cell.angle_gamma   90.00
#
_symmetry.space_group_name_H-M   'P 1'
#
loop_
_entity.id
_entity.type
_entity.pdbx_description
1 polymer ?
#
loop_
_entity_poly.entity_id
_entity_poly.type
_entity_poly.pdbx_seq_one_letter_code
_entity_poly.pdbx_strand_id
1 'polypeptide(L)' 'MSEARESEFKGNPMIVLANGPDDKYPFQFGLRKAKMILDHVEDIKKFVEKHAGDSKSPKGSKGTGGESLSDVEL' A
#
# COMPACT_ATOMS: atom_id res chain seq x y z
N MET A 1 6.91 -13.91 -8.07
CA MET A 1 7.44 -12.56 -8.35
C MET A 1 6.41 -11.58 -7.88
N SER A 2 6.81 -10.46 -7.28
CA SER A 2 5.86 -9.41 -6.93
C SER A 2 5.28 -8.77 -8.19
N GLU A 3 4.03 -8.35 -8.10
CA GLU A 3 3.29 -7.68 -9.16
C GLU A 3 2.83 -6.30 -8.70
N ALA A 4 2.88 -5.33 -9.61
CA ALA A 4 2.37 -3.98 -9.40
C ALA A 4 1.20 -3.74 -10.34
N ARG A 5 0.07 -3.26 -9.81
CA ARG A 5 -1.14 -2.95 -10.58
C ARG A 5 -1.74 -1.61 -10.14
N GLU A 6 -2.35 -0.91 -11.09
CA GLU A 6 -3.11 0.31 -10.81
C GLU A 6 -4.51 -0.03 -10.31
N SER A 7 -5.05 0.83 -9.46
CA SER A 7 -6.39 0.73 -8.89
C SER A 7 -6.94 2.13 -8.63
N GLU A 8 -8.22 2.23 -8.30
CA GLU A 8 -8.86 3.48 -7.94
C GLU A 8 -9.68 3.30 -6.65
N PHE A 9 -9.60 4.29 -5.76
CA PHE A 9 -10.44 4.33 -4.57
C PHE A 9 -11.06 5.72 -4.40
N LYS A 10 -12.39 5.78 -4.49
CA LYS A 10 -13.16 7.03 -4.39
C LYS A 10 -12.62 8.12 -5.34
N GLY A 11 -12.36 7.77 -6.60
CA GLY A 11 -11.82 8.69 -7.61
C GLY A 11 -10.34 9.05 -7.46
N ASN A 12 -9.61 8.42 -6.52
CA ASN A 12 -8.19 8.66 -6.34
C ASN A 12 -7.36 7.48 -6.90
N PRO A 13 -6.33 7.74 -7.72
CA PRO A 13 -5.46 6.70 -8.24
C PRO A 13 -4.62 6.08 -7.12
N MET A 14 -4.56 4.75 -7.14
CA MET A 14 -3.81 3.92 -6.21
C MET A 14 -2.93 2.93 -6.96
N ILE A 15 -1.85 2.52 -6.32
CA ILE A 15 -1.01 1.41 -6.75
C ILE A 15 -1.11 0.29 -5.72
N VAL A 16 -1.18 -0.94 -6.20
CA VAL A 16 -1.25 -2.16 -5.41
C VAL A 16 -0.03 -3.00 -5.75
N LEU A 17 0.76 -3.32 -4.74
CA LEU A 17 1.93 -4.19 -4.79
C LEU A 17 1.60 -5.50 -4.07
N ALA A 18 1.55 -6.60 -4.82
CA ALA A 18 1.23 -7.94 -4.30
C ALA A 18 2.42 -8.87 -4.50
N ASN A 19 2.59 -9.87 -3.63
CA ASN A 19 3.64 -10.90 -3.77
C ASN A 19 3.26 -12.00 -4.79
N GLY A 20 2.04 -11.93 -5.32
CA GLY A 20 1.48 -12.81 -6.33
C GLY A 20 -0.05 -12.64 -6.41
N PRO A 21 -0.72 -13.42 -7.28
CA PRO A 21 -2.13 -13.21 -7.63
C PRO A 21 -3.10 -13.49 -6.47
N ASP A 22 -2.73 -14.42 -5.58
CA ASP A 22 -3.51 -14.83 -4.41
C ASP A 22 -3.06 -14.13 -3.11
N ASP A 23 -2.33 -13.01 -3.19
CA ASP A 23 -1.94 -12.26 -2.01
C ASP A 23 -3.18 -11.70 -1.30
N LYS A 24 -3.47 -12.24 -0.11
CA LYS A 24 -4.61 -11.83 0.71
C LYS A 24 -4.48 -10.42 1.26
N TYR A 25 -3.26 -9.90 1.39
CA TYR A 25 -2.99 -8.61 2.02
C TYR A 25 -1.98 -7.80 1.20
N PRO A 26 -2.34 -7.41 -0.04
CA PRO A 26 -1.43 -6.67 -0.88
C PRO A 26 -1.20 -5.27 -0.29
N PHE A 27 0.01 -4.77 -0.45
CA PHE A 27 0.38 -3.44 0.00
C PHE A 27 -0.13 -2.41 -1.01
N GLN A 28 -0.97 -1.47 -0.58
CA GLN A 28 -1.55 -0.47 -1.48
C GLN A 28 -1.44 0.94 -0.93
N PHE A 29 -1.24 1.91 -1.83
CA PHE A 29 -1.12 3.32 -1.48
C PHE A 29 -1.47 4.24 -2.64
N GLY A 30 -1.92 5.45 -2.32
CA GLY A 30 -2.27 6.47 -3.31
C GLY A 30 -1.08 7.33 -3.78
N LEU A 31 -1.33 8.14 -4.80
CA LEU A 31 -0.33 8.98 -5.48
C LEU A 31 0.52 9.86 -4.54
N ARG A 32 -0.07 10.44 -3.50
CA ARG A 32 0.65 11.29 -2.53
C ARG A 32 1.72 10.51 -1.76
N LYS A 33 1.41 9.28 -1.35
CA LYS A 33 2.40 8.39 -0.70
C LYS A 33 3.42 7.90 -1.72
N ALA A 34 3.02 7.64 -2.96
CA ALA A 34 3.94 7.23 -4.02
C ALA A 34 5.03 8.27 -4.28
N LYS A 35 4.66 9.56 -4.38
CA LYS A 35 5.62 10.67 -4.51
C LYS A 35 6.61 10.71 -3.36
N MET A 36 6.10 10.65 -2.12
CA MET A 36 6.95 10.64 -0.92
C MET A 36 7.92 9.44 -0.89
N ILE A 37 7.47 8.26 -1.34
CA ILE A 37 8.34 7.08 -1.47
C ILE A 37 9.44 7.38 -2.48
N LEU A 38 9.11 7.95 -3.64
CA LEU A 38 10.08 8.34 -4.68
C LEU A 38 11.14 9.32 -4.17
N ASP A 39 10.72 10.32 -3.38
CA ASP A 39 11.63 11.31 -2.77
C ASP A 39 12.63 10.68 -1.79
N HIS A 40 12.28 9.53 -1.18
CA HIS A 40 13.08 8.86 -0.14
C HIS A 40 13.52 7.43 -0.50
N VAL A 41 13.55 7.07 -1.79
CA VAL A 41 13.88 5.70 -2.24
C VAL A 41 15.24 5.24 -1.71
N GLU A 42 16.23 6.13 -1.69
CA GLU A 42 17.58 5.78 -1.25
C GLU A 42 17.63 5.44 0.24
N ASP A 43 16.93 6.21 1.08
CA ASP A 43 16.83 5.93 2.51
C ASP A 43 16.08 4.64 2.78
N ILE A 44 15.01 4.36 2.02
CA ILE A 44 14.25 3.12 2.10
C ILE A 44 15.14 1.92 1.75
N LYS A 45 15.97 2.02 0.70
CA LYS A 45 16.91 0.94 0.35
C LYS A 45 17.88 0.65 1.49
N LYS A 46 18.53 1.69 2.04
CA LYS A 46 19.44 1.55 3.19
C LYS A 46 18.74 0.95 4.42
N PHE A 47 17.48 1.34 4.65
CA PHE A 47 16.66 0.79 5.72
C PHE A 47 16.43 -0.71 5.52
N VAL A 48 16.07 -1.16 4.31
CA VAL A 48 15.90 -2.58 3.99
C VAL A 48 17.20 -3.35 4.18
N GLU A 49 18.32 -2.85 3.67
CA GLU A 49 19.63 -3.49 3.82
C GLU A 49 20.02 -3.67 5.30
N LYS A 50 19.80 -2.64 6.11
CA LYS A 50 20.07 -2.66 7.55
C LYS A 50 19.24 -3.71 8.29
N HIS A 51 18.04 -4.00 7.80
CA HIS A 51 17.07 -4.87 8.47
C HIS A 51 16.82 -6.20 7.75
N ALA A 52 17.56 -6.52 6.68
CA ALA A 52 17.38 -7.74 5.89
C ALA A 52 17.56 -9.05 6.69
N GLY A 53 18.15 -8.98 7.90
CA GLY A 53 18.28 -10.11 8.82
C GLY A 53 17.15 -10.30 9.84
N ASP A 54 16.19 -9.36 9.97
CA ASP A 54 15.09 -9.46 10.94
C ASP A 54 13.77 -9.81 10.21
N SER A 55 13.60 -11.10 9.93
CA SER A 55 12.42 -11.64 9.24
C SER A 55 11.20 -11.71 10.16
N LYS A 56 10.66 -10.57 10.59
CA LYS A 56 9.32 -10.49 11.19
C LYS A 56 8.38 -9.74 10.26
N SER A 57 7.61 -10.51 9.49
CA SER A 57 6.46 -9.99 8.77
C SER A 57 5.48 -9.37 9.77
N PRO A 58 5.11 -8.08 9.65
CA PRO A 58 4.14 -7.47 10.54
C PRO A 58 2.77 -8.14 10.34
N LYS A 59 2.20 -8.69 11.42
CA LYS A 59 0.81 -9.18 11.44
C LYS A 59 -0.13 -8.02 11.15
N GLY A 60 -1.02 -8.20 10.17
CA GLY A 60 -1.88 -7.18 9.59
C GLY A 60 -2.59 -6.29 10.62
N SER A 61 -2.49 -4.98 10.40
CA SER A 61 -3.27 -3.97 11.11
C SER A 61 -4.67 -3.91 10.51
N LYS A 62 -5.71 -4.13 11.32
CA LYS A 62 -7.11 -3.95 10.94
C LYS A 62 -7.32 -2.49 10.50
N GLY A 63 -7.60 -2.28 9.21
CA GLY A 63 -8.06 -0.97 8.73
C GLY A 63 -9.44 -0.66 9.30
N THR A 64 -9.52 0.32 10.19
CA THR A 64 -10.75 0.99 10.59
C THR A 64 -10.96 2.20 9.70
N GLY A 65 -12.18 2.41 9.20
CA GLY A 65 -12.64 3.72 8.72
C GLY A 65 -12.88 3.81 7.22
N GLY A 66 -14.14 3.70 6.84
CA GLY A 66 -14.65 3.97 5.50
C GLY A 66 -16.16 4.07 5.55
N GLU A 67 -16.65 5.01 6.36
CA GLU A 67 -18.05 5.40 6.45
C GLU A 67 -18.53 5.76 5.03
N SER A 68 -19.47 4.98 4.51
CA SER A 68 -20.22 5.33 3.31
C SER A 68 -21.34 6.26 3.74
N LEU A 69 -21.16 7.56 3.50
CA LEU A 69 -22.24 8.53 3.44
C LEU A 69 -22.53 8.77 1.97
N SER A 70 -23.39 7.93 1.40
CA SER A 70 -24.02 8.20 0.11
C SER A 70 -25.45 7.66 0.12
N ASP A 71 -26.25 8.19 1.05
CA ASP A 71 -27.71 8.16 0.99
C ASP A 71 -28.19 9.57 1.38
N VAL A 72 -28.07 10.50 0.43
CA VAL A 72 -28.95 11.67 0.36
C VAL A 72 -29.92 11.34 -0.77
N GLU A 73 -31.03 10.72 -0.41
CA GLU A 73 -32.20 10.63 -1.29
C GLU A 73 -32.91 12.00 -1.36
N LEU A 74 -33.23 12.37 -2.60
CA LEU A 74 -34.12 13.43 -3.15
C LEU A 74 -34.35 14.73 -2.35
#